data_AF-A0A535QD97-F1
#
_entry.id   AF-A0A535QD97-F1
#
_cell.length_a   1.000
_cell.length_b   1.000
_cell.length_c   1.000
_cell.angle_alpha   90.00
_cell.angle_beta   90.00
_cell.angle_gamma   90.00
#
_symmetry.space_group_name_H-M   'P 1'
#
loop_
_entity.id
_entity.type
_entity.pdbx_description
1 polymer ?
#
loop_
_entity_poly.entity_id
_entity_poly.type
_entity_poly.pdbx_seq_one_letter_code
_entity_poly.pdbx_strand_id
1 'polypeptide(L)'
;QFTNSEICVLKPLLESYPHFCPYEVLLANFNSGNVTEQAVDRCRERLQEAQEAGDWDQEMRPVRNVLSRTRLKMQTFGIDIFSILETGYVLMFQSRRRQQREA
;
A
#
# COMPACT_ATOMS: atom_id res chain seq x y z
N GLN A 1 15.78 -6.83 7.20
CA GLN A 1 15.63 -7.21 5.78
C GLN A 1 14.16 -7.19 5.41
N PHE A 2 13.82 -6.78 4.18
CA PHE A 2 12.45 -6.88 3.65
C PHE A 2 12.19 -8.28 3.07
N THR A 3 10.99 -8.81 3.25
CA THR A 3 10.55 -10.07 2.63
C THR A 3 10.04 -9.83 1.22
N ASN A 4 9.88 -10.88 0.42
CA ASN A 4 9.32 -10.76 -0.93
C ASN A 4 7.94 -10.09 -0.93
N SER A 5 7.04 -10.48 -0.02
CA SER A 5 5.72 -9.84 0.07
C SER A 5 5.80 -8.36 0.42
N GLU A 6 6.73 -7.98 1.31
CA GLU A 6 6.94 -6.57 1.66
C GLU A 6 7.52 -5.79 0.47
N ILE A 7 8.42 -6.40 -0.32
CA ILE A 7 8.93 -5.82 -1.58
C ILE A 7 7.79 -5.65 -2.59
N CYS A 8 6.87 -6.61 -2.70
CA CYS A 8 5.73 -6.50 -3.61
C CYS A 8 4.81 -5.31 -3.29
N VAL A 9 4.65 -4.92 -2.03
CA VAL A 9 3.88 -3.70 -1.70
C VAL A 9 4.73 -2.43 -1.73
N LEU A 10 6.04 -2.55 -1.45
CA LEU A 10 6.93 -1.40 -1.39
C LEU A 10 7.32 -0.87 -2.77
N LYS A 11 7.56 -1.77 -3.74
CA LYS A 11 7.94 -1.40 -5.11
C LYS A 11 6.97 -0.39 -5.76
N PRO A 12 5.66 -0.67 -5.85
CA PRO A 12 4.72 0.26 -6.50
C PRO A 12 4.56 1.57 -5.72
N LEU A 13 4.73 1.55 -4.38
CA LEU A 13 4.75 2.78 -3.57
C LEU A 13 5.94 3.67 -3.91
N LEU A 14 7.12 3.09 -4.10
CA LEU A 14 8.33 3.82 -4.49
C LEU A 14 8.23 4.35 -5.91
N GLU A 15 7.68 3.57 -6.84
CA GLU A 15 7.45 3.98 -8.24
C GLU A 15 6.42 5.11 -8.34
N SER A 16 5.46 5.18 -7.41
CA SER A 16 4.43 6.23 -7.38
C SER A 16 4.90 7.52 -6.69
N TYR A 17 5.96 7.49 -5.87
CA TYR A 17 6.42 8.65 -5.11
C TYR A 17 6.81 9.82 -6.05
N PRO A 18 6.36 11.07 -5.78
CA PRO A 18 5.72 11.58 -4.56
C PRO A 18 4.18 11.50 -4.56
N HIS A 19 3.59 10.86 -5.56
CA HIS A 19 2.15 10.67 -5.68
C HIS A 19 1.66 9.45 -4.89
N PHE A 20 0.34 9.32 -4.79
CA PHE A 20 -0.26 8.13 -4.20
C PHE A 20 -0.18 6.94 -5.17
N CYS A 21 -0.07 5.76 -4.60
CA CYS A 21 -0.21 4.49 -5.29
C CYS A 21 -1.66 3.99 -5.14
N PRO A 22 -2.41 3.80 -6.23
CA PRO A 22 -3.77 3.29 -6.20
C PRO A 22 -3.89 1.88 -5.60
N TYR A 23 -5.06 1.54 -5.04
CA TYR A 23 -5.29 0.21 -4.46
C TYR A 23 -5.16 -0.91 -5.50
N GLU A 24 -5.66 -0.71 -6.71
CA GLU A 24 -5.62 -1.71 -7.77
C GLU A 24 -4.18 -2.00 -8.23
N VAL A 25 -3.30 -0.99 -8.22
CA VAL A 25 -1.88 -1.14 -8.57
C VAL A 25 -1.15 -1.93 -7.50
N LEU A 26 -1.40 -1.62 -6.22
CA LEU A 26 -0.87 -2.38 -5.09
C LEU A 26 -1.35 -3.83 -5.11
N LEU A 27 -2.64 -4.04 -5.34
CA LEU A 27 -3.24 -5.37 -5.37
C LEU A 27 -2.72 -6.19 -6.57
N ALA A 28 -2.58 -5.57 -7.74
CA ALA A 28 -2.00 -6.21 -8.92
C ALA A 28 -0.58 -6.67 -8.61
N ASN A 29 0.30 -5.78 -8.15
CA ASN A 29 1.68 -6.16 -7.85
C ASN A 29 1.78 -7.18 -6.71
N PHE A 30 0.89 -7.11 -5.73
CA PHE A 30 0.82 -8.09 -4.65
C PHE A 30 0.46 -9.49 -5.13
N ASN A 31 -0.49 -9.60 -6.08
CA ASN A 31 -0.98 -10.89 -6.58
C ASN A 31 -0.08 -11.51 -7.65
N SER A 32 0.43 -10.72 -8.60
CA SER A 32 1.21 -11.22 -9.74
C SER A 32 2.70 -10.90 -9.68
N GLY A 33 3.15 -10.05 -8.76
CA GLY A 33 4.54 -9.57 -8.71
C GLY A 33 4.93 -8.63 -9.85
N ASN A 34 4.00 -8.30 -10.75
CA ASN A 34 4.19 -7.39 -11.87
C ASN A 34 2.93 -6.55 -12.10
N VAL A 35 3.11 -5.27 -12.39
CA VAL A 35 2.05 -4.31 -12.71
C VAL A 35 1.91 -4.25 -14.23
N THR A 36 0.92 -4.95 -14.77
CA THR A 36 0.48 -4.81 -16.17
C THR A 36 -0.86 -4.10 -16.20
N GLU A 37 -1.16 -3.38 -17.27
CA GLU A 37 -2.44 -2.68 -17.45
C GLU A 37 -3.64 -3.63 -17.25
N GLN A 38 -3.58 -4.82 -17.87
CA GLN A 38 -4.60 -5.86 -17.71
C GLN A 38 -4.75 -6.35 -16.25
N ALA A 39 -3.64 -6.48 -15.51
CA ALA A 39 -3.70 -6.89 -14.11
C ALA A 39 -4.30 -5.79 -13.22
N VAL A 40 -3.99 -4.53 -13.54
CA VAL A 40 -4.55 -3.35 -12.86
C VAL A 40 -6.04 -3.25 -13.11
N ASP A 41 -6.50 -3.36 -14.36
CA ASP A 41 -7.93 -3.29 -14.70
C ASP A 41 -8.71 -4.41 -14.04
N ARG A 42 -8.20 -5.65 -14.07
CA ARG A 42 -8.82 -6.77 -13.36
C ARG A 42 -8.91 -6.53 -11.85
N CYS A 43 -7.86 -5.96 -11.25
CA CYS A 43 -7.88 -5.64 -9.83
C CYS A 43 -8.85 -4.49 -9.52
N ARG A 44 -9.00 -3.52 -10.42
CA ARG A 44 -9.97 -2.43 -10.29
C ARG A 44 -11.41 -2.96 -10.31
N GLU A 45 -11.74 -3.81 -11.28
CA GLU A 45 -13.05 -4.48 -11.36
C GLU A 45 -13.33 -5.28 -10.09
N ARG A 46 -12.38 -6.12 -9.67
CA ARG A 46 -12.51 -6.93 -8.43
C ARG A 46 -12.73 -6.08 -7.18
N LEU A 47 -12.02 -4.96 -7.08
CA LEU A 47 -12.18 -4.03 -5.95
C LEU A 47 -13.53 -3.32 -6.00
N GLN A 48 -14.02 -2.96 -7.18
CA GLN A 48 -15.36 -2.39 -7.34
C GLN A 48 -16.45 -3.40 -6.93
N GLU A 49 -16.37 -4.64 -7.41
CA GLU A 49 -17.31 -5.70 -7.04
C GLU A 49 -17.30 -5.95 -5.51
N ALA A 50 -16.12 -5.98 -4.90
CA ALA A 50 -15.98 -6.14 -3.46
C ALA A 50 -16.52 -4.93 -2.68
N GLN A 51 -16.44 -3.71 -3.23
CA GLN A 51 -17.05 -2.54 -2.64
C GLN A 51 -18.59 -2.65 -2.65
N GLU A 52 -19.16 -3.09 -3.78
CA GLU A 52 -20.61 -3.27 -3.94
C GLU A 52 -21.15 -4.41 -3.07
N ALA A 53 -20.39 -5.49 -2.90
CA ALA A 53 -20.73 -6.64 -2.06
C ALA A 53 -20.49 -6.43 -0.55
N GLY A 54 -19.74 -5.38 -0.16
CA GLY A 54 -19.33 -5.15 1.23
C GLY A 54 -18.13 -5.99 1.70
N ASP A 55 -17.44 -6.65 0.76
CA ASP A 55 -16.30 -7.55 1.00
C ASP A 55 -14.93 -6.87 0.78
N TRP A 56 -14.91 -5.56 0.54
CA TRP A 56 -13.68 -4.77 0.36
C TRP A 56 -12.61 -5.07 1.41
N ASP A 57 -13.06 -5.19 2.67
CA ASP A 57 -12.16 -5.41 3.78
C ASP A 57 -11.48 -6.78 3.71
N GLN A 58 -12.15 -7.80 3.21
CA GLN A 58 -11.59 -9.13 2.99
C GLN A 58 -10.53 -9.09 1.87
N GLU A 59 -10.82 -8.38 0.79
CA GLU A 59 -9.93 -8.22 -0.36
C GLU A 59 -8.64 -7.48 0.00
N MET A 60 -8.75 -6.39 0.76
CA MET A 60 -7.60 -5.54 1.09
C MET A 60 -6.86 -5.97 2.37
N ARG A 61 -7.39 -6.90 3.17
CA ARG A 61 -6.75 -7.35 4.43
C ARG A 61 -5.34 -7.92 4.22
N PRO A 62 -5.06 -8.79 3.23
CA PRO A 62 -3.71 -9.31 3.02
C PRO A 62 -2.70 -8.20 2.72
N VAL A 63 -3.06 -7.26 1.85
CA VAL A 63 -2.22 -6.11 1.48
C VAL A 63 -1.98 -5.22 2.70
N ARG A 64 -3.01 -4.89 3.48
CA ARG A 64 -2.92 -4.09 4.72
C ARG A 64 -2.02 -4.72 5.77
N ASN A 65 -2.12 -6.03 5.96
CA ASN A 65 -1.27 -6.77 6.91
C ASN A 65 0.21 -6.66 6.55
N VAL A 66 0.53 -6.76 5.26
CA VAL A 66 1.90 -6.62 4.77
C VAL A 66 2.36 -5.17 4.87
N LEU A 67 1.54 -4.21 4.45
CA LEU A 67 1.83 -2.78 4.56
C LEU A 67 2.12 -2.35 6.01
N SER A 68 1.38 -2.88 6.99
CA SER A 68 1.63 -2.61 8.41
C SER A 68 3.07 -2.98 8.83
N ARG A 69 3.55 -4.16 8.40
CA ARG A 69 4.93 -4.61 8.69
C ARG A 69 5.97 -3.85 7.88
N THR A 70 5.69 -3.58 6.60
CA THR A 70 6.55 -2.76 5.73
C THR A 70 6.70 -1.36 6.32
N ARG A 71 5.61 -0.75 6.80
CA ARG A 71 5.58 0.57 7.42
C ARG A 71 6.58 0.65 8.58
N LEU A 72 6.54 -0.28 9.52
CA LEU A 72 7.48 -0.32 10.67
C LEU A 72 8.95 -0.29 10.23
N LYS A 73 9.29 -0.99 9.15
CA LYS A 73 10.65 -0.98 8.59
C LYS A 73 10.96 0.34 7.88
N MET A 74 10.00 0.94 7.19
CA MET A 74 10.17 2.25 6.55
C MET A 74 10.45 3.36 7.58
N GLN A 75 9.93 3.23 8.81
CA GLN A 75 10.17 4.20 9.88
C GLN A 75 11.66 4.35 10.23
N THR A 76 12.47 3.29 10.08
CA THR A 76 13.92 3.37 10.31
C THR A 76 14.63 4.28 9.29
N PHE A 77 13.99 4.52 8.14
CA PHE A 77 14.44 5.44 7.10
C PHE A 77 13.79 6.83 7.24
N GLY A 78 13.01 7.06 8.29
CA GLY A 78 12.25 8.30 8.47
C GLY A 78 11.13 8.49 7.45
N ILE A 79 10.65 7.40 6.84
CA ILE A 79 9.55 7.39 5.86
C ILE A 79 8.36 6.69 6.51
N ASP A 80 7.16 7.20 6.25
CA ASP A 80 5.91 6.62 6.70
C ASP A 80 4.97 6.36 5.52
N ILE A 81 4.06 5.40 5.70
CA ILE A 81 3.07 4.99 4.69
C ILE A 81 1.69 5.42 5.20
N PHE A 82 1.02 6.31 4.48
CA PHE A 82 -0.30 6.83 4.81
C PHE A 82 -1.35 6.29 3.86
N SER A 83 -2.52 5.91 4.38
CA SER A 83 -3.70 5.59 3.58
C SER A 83 -4.44 6.86 3.18
N ILE A 84 -4.85 6.94 1.93
CA ILE A 84 -5.84 7.90 1.43
C ILE A 84 -7.12 7.11 1.24
N LEU A 85 -8.16 7.48 1.99
CA LEU A 85 -9.44 6.80 2.00
C LEU A 85 -9.96 6.61 0.56
N GLU A 86 -10.39 5.38 0.24
CA GLU A 86 -10.97 5.01 -1.06
C GLU A 86 -10.07 5.23 -2.30
N THR A 87 -8.82 5.65 -2.09
CA THR A 87 -7.91 6.03 -3.19
C THR A 87 -6.66 5.15 -3.24
N GLY A 88 -5.98 4.96 -2.10
CA GLY A 88 -4.70 4.25 -2.10
C GLY A 88 -3.79 4.56 -0.92
N TYR A 89 -2.48 4.56 -1.18
CA TYR A 89 -1.45 4.83 -0.17
C TYR A 89 -0.37 5.77 -0.69
N VAL A 90 0.21 6.59 0.17
CA VAL A 90 1.28 7.53 -0.17
C VAL A 90 2.44 7.42 0.81
N LEU A 91 3.66 7.59 0.30
CA LEU A 91 4.87 7.69 1.13
C LEU A 91 5.11 9.15 1.52
N MET A 92 5.36 9.39 2.81
CA MET A 92 5.74 10.72 3.30
C MET A 92 6.92 10.62 4.25
N PHE A 93 7.77 11.64 4.26
CA PHE A 93 8.81 11.76 5.28
C PHE A 93 8.20 12.12 6.63
N GLN A 94 8.63 11.42 7.68
CA GLN A 94 8.29 11.78 9.04
C GLN A 94 8.93 13.13 9.35
N SER A 95 8.12 14.16 9.51
CA SER A 95 8.59 15.43 10.06
C SER A 95 9.10 15.14 11.47
N ARG A 96 10.33 15.56 11.81
CA ARG A 96 11.01 15.33 13.11
C ARG A 96 10.24 15.83 14.36
N ARG A 97 8.99 16.31 14.23
CA ARG A 97 8.18 16.90 15.30
C ARG A 97 7.32 15.89 16.09
N ARG A 98 7.25 14.61 15.71
CA ARG A 98 6.35 13.64 16.37
C ARG A 98 6.95 12.86 17.55
N GLN A 99 8.26 12.99 17.82
CA GLN A 99 8.93 12.32 18.96
C GLN A 99 8.78 13.03 20.32
N GLN A 100 8.14 14.20 20.40
CA GLN A 100 8.01 14.97 21.67
C GLN A 100 6.66 14.82 22.40
N ARG A 101 5.75 13.93 21.96
CA ARG A 101 4.42 13.78 22.61
C ARG A 101 4.24 12.55 23.49
N GLU A 102 5.29 11.74 23.70
CA GLU A 102 5.23 10.55 24.55
C GLU A 102 6.44 10.45 25.50
N ALA A 103 6.85 11.58 26.09
CA ALA A 103 7.83 11.64 27.18
C ALA A 103 7.19 12.28 28.42
#